data_AF-A0A5E4HET9-F1
#
_entry.id   AF-A0A5E4HET9-F1
#
_cell.length_a   1.000
_cell.length_b   1.000
_cell.length_c   1.000
_cell.angle_alpha   90.00
_cell.angle_beta   90.00
_cell.angle_gamma   90.00
#
_symmetry.space_group_name_H-M   'P 1'
#
loop_
_entity.id
_entity.type
_entity.pdbx_description
1 polymer ?
#
loop_
_entity_poly.entity_id
_entity_poly.type
_entity_poly.pdbx_seq_one_letter_code
_entity_poly.pdbx_strand_id
1 'polypeptide(L)'
;MIRIILNMFKKRYDIMKRLMILFLISIYFTGCVEQSQNEPIYNNSVIPEYSPVVDLAKKDLSERLKIPVENIQLFKEEAVEWPDTSLGYPEKGMMYAQVITPGFKIILKAGDKSYEYHSDYKRVAGPGEI
;
A
#
# COMPACT_ATOMS: atom_id res chain seq x y z
N MET A 1 45.88 5.61 57.08
CA MET A 1 46.48 5.44 55.74
C MET A 1 45.46 5.01 54.67
N ILE A 2 44.55 4.06 54.95
CA ILE A 2 43.52 3.54 54.00
C ILE A 2 42.48 4.59 53.53
N ARG A 3 42.05 5.53 54.40
CA ARG A 3 41.05 6.57 54.05
C ARG A 3 41.49 7.55 52.96
N ILE A 4 42.79 7.82 52.81
CA ILE A 4 43.30 8.78 51.80
C ILE A 4 43.28 8.14 50.41
N ILE A 5 43.65 6.86 50.31
CA ILE A 5 43.69 6.10 49.06
C ILE A 5 42.27 5.91 48.50
N LEU A 6 41.30 5.52 49.32
CA LEU A 6 39.89 5.43 48.91
C LEU A 6 39.31 6.77 48.44
N ASN A 7 39.68 7.88 49.11
CA ASN A 7 39.20 9.22 48.72
C ASN A 7 39.85 9.70 47.41
N MET A 8 41.09 9.28 47.11
CA MET A 8 41.73 9.51 45.82
C MET A 8 41.11 8.68 44.70
N PHE A 9 40.75 7.42 44.94
CA PHE A 9 40.04 6.58 43.96
C PHE A 9 38.63 7.12 43.68
N LYS A 10 37.88 7.53 44.72
CA LYS A 10 36.56 8.14 44.57
C LYS A 10 36.62 9.48 43.84
N LYS A 11 37.59 10.34 44.18
CA LYS A 11 37.81 11.62 43.48
C LYS A 11 38.20 11.41 42.01
N ARG A 12 39.04 10.42 41.69
CA ARG A 12 39.39 10.08 40.30
C ARG A 12 38.20 9.49 39.54
N TYR A 13 37.39 8.65 40.18
CA TYR A 13 36.14 8.14 39.61
C TYR A 13 35.11 9.24 39.37
N ASP A 14 34.93 10.17 40.31
CA ASP A 14 34.01 11.30 40.16
C ASP A 14 34.47 12.28 39.07
N ILE A 15 35.78 12.49 38.91
CA ILE A 15 36.37 13.29 37.82
C ILE A 15 36.16 12.58 36.48
N MET A 16 36.44 11.28 36.38
CA MET A 16 36.21 10.50 35.16
C MET A 16 34.72 10.39 34.80
N LYS A 17 33.83 10.26 35.79
CA LYS A 17 32.37 10.22 35.60
C LYS A 17 31.83 11.55 35.10
N ARG A 18 32.33 12.68 35.63
CA ARG A 18 32.02 14.03 35.09
C ARG A 18 32.52 14.20 33.67
N LEU A 19 33.72 13.69 33.35
CA LEU A 19 34.28 13.72 31.99
C LEU A 19 33.43 12.90 31.00
N MET A 20 32.96 11.71 31.40
CA MET A 20 32.09 10.86 30.60
C MET A 20 30.69 11.47 30.37
N ILE A 21 30.10 12.08 31.41
CA ILE A 21 28.77 12.71 31.30
C ILE A 21 28.83 13.92 30.34
N LEU A 22 29.89 14.72 30.40
CA LEU A 22 30.07 15.85 29.47
C LEU A 22 30.26 15.39 28.01
N PHE A 23 30.95 14.26 27.79
CA PHE A 23 31.12 13.66 26.46
C PHE A 23 29.81 13.10 25.89
N LEU A 24 28.93 12.57 26.75
CA LEU A 24 27.60 12.09 26.33
C LEU A 24 26.67 13.25 25.96
N ILE A 25 26.67 14.34 26.72
CA ILE A 25 25.82 15.52 26.44
C ILE A 25 26.21 16.20 25.11
N SER A 26 27.49 16.23 24.75
CA SER A 26 27.92 16.77 23.44
C SER A 26 27.51 15.91 22.25
N ILE A 27 27.28 14.61 22.43
CA ILE A 27 26.78 13.70 21.37
C ILE A 27 25.28 13.94 21.11
N TYR A 28 24.53 14.42 22.11
CA TYR A 28 23.10 14.73 21.96
C TYR A 28 22.80 16.05 21.24
N PHE A 29 23.81 16.87 20.90
CA PHE A 29 23.59 18.20 20.32
C PHE A 29 23.82 18.31 18.80
N THR A 30 24.02 17.18 18.10
CA THR A 30 23.95 17.16 16.63
C THR A 30 22.60 16.55 16.23
N GLY A 31 21.60 17.42 16.12
CA GLY A 31 20.21 17.02 15.95
C GLY A 31 19.84 16.52 14.55
N CYS A 32 18.55 16.31 14.38
CA CYS A 32 17.87 17.03 13.32
C CYS A 32 16.82 17.93 13.97
N VAL A 33 16.83 19.19 13.56
CA VAL A 33 15.62 20.02 13.54
C VAL A 33 14.51 19.15 12.96
N GLU A 34 13.43 18.97 13.72
CA GLU A 34 12.20 18.41 13.18
C GLU A 34 11.68 19.42 12.16
N GLN A 35 12.02 19.15 10.90
CA GLN A 35 11.62 19.93 9.77
C GLN A 35 10.11 19.77 9.67
N SER A 36 9.37 20.80 10.12
CA SER A 36 8.02 21.10 9.65
C SER A 36 8.11 21.12 8.13
N GLN A 37 7.71 20.02 7.49
CA GLN A 37 7.61 19.91 6.04
C GLN A 37 6.50 20.84 5.57
N ASN A 38 6.80 22.12 5.42
CA ASN A 38 6.05 23.00 4.53
C ASN A 38 6.63 22.80 3.12
N GLU A 39 6.37 21.63 2.55
CA GLU A 39 6.53 21.36 1.11
C GLU A 39 5.26 21.77 0.35
N PRO A 40 5.36 22.15 -0.94
CA PRO A 40 4.20 22.58 -1.73
C PRO A 40 3.09 21.52 -1.75
N ILE A 41 1.85 21.93 -1.46
CA ILE A 41 0.68 21.05 -1.36
C ILE A 41 0.36 20.42 -2.73
N TYR A 42 0.64 19.13 -2.86
CA TYR A 42 0.06 18.23 -3.85
C TYR A 42 -0.45 17.00 -3.09
N ASN A 43 -1.71 17.00 -2.63
CA ASN A 43 -2.25 15.95 -1.76
C ASN A 43 -2.72 14.72 -2.57
N ASN A 44 -1.81 14.14 -3.34
CA ASN A 44 -2.04 12.96 -4.18
C ASN A 44 -1.86 11.63 -3.44
N SER A 45 -2.55 11.41 -2.32
CA SER A 45 -2.47 10.12 -1.62
C SER A 45 -3.83 9.56 -1.19
N VAL A 46 -4.86 9.78 -2.00
CA VAL A 46 -5.93 8.77 -2.08
C VAL A 46 -5.45 7.72 -3.08
N ILE A 47 -4.57 6.80 -2.64
CA ILE A 47 -4.51 5.49 -3.29
C ILE A 47 -5.83 4.86 -2.91
N PRO A 48 -6.80 4.70 -3.84
CA PRO A 48 -8.06 4.13 -3.44
C PRO A 48 -7.76 2.70 -3.02
N GLU A 49 -8.14 2.33 -1.79
CA GLU A 49 -7.91 1.01 -1.22
C GLU A 49 -8.81 0.00 -1.93
N TYR A 50 -8.42 -0.38 -3.15
CA TYR A 50 -9.08 -1.40 -3.95
C TYR A 50 -8.13 -2.55 -4.25
N SER A 51 -8.68 -3.69 -4.64
CA SER A 51 -7.84 -4.86 -4.91
C SER A 51 -6.94 -4.65 -6.14
N PRO A 52 -5.77 -5.32 -6.21
CA PRO A 52 -4.88 -5.25 -7.38
C PRO A 52 -5.55 -5.64 -8.71
N VAL A 53 -6.67 -6.37 -8.68
CA VAL A 53 -7.39 -6.74 -9.91
C VAL A 53 -8.22 -5.59 -10.49
N VAL A 54 -8.47 -4.51 -9.74
CA VAL A 54 -9.05 -3.28 -10.31
C VAL A 54 -8.12 -2.64 -11.33
N ASP A 55 -6.82 -2.57 -11.03
CA ASP A 55 -5.85 -2.01 -11.98
C ASP A 55 -5.72 -2.92 -13.22
N LEU A 56 -5.83 -4.24 -13.06
CA LEU A 56 -5.92 -5.18 -14.18
C LEU A 56 -7.16 -4.92 -15.05
N ALA A 57 -8.34 -4.74 -14.43
CA ALA A 57 -9.58 -4.43 -15.13
C ALA A 57 -9.50 -3.09 -15.88
N LYS A 58 -8.97 -2.05 -15.23
CA LYS A 58 -8.77 -0.72 -15.84
C LYS A 58 -7.83 -0.78 -17.03
N LYS A 59 -6.72 -1.52 -16.90
CA LYS A 59 -5.76 -1.70 -18.00
C LYS A 59 -6.39 -2.44 -19.18
N ASP A 60 -7.07 -3.55 -18.93
CA ASP A 60 -7.77 -4.31 -19.99
C ASP A 60 -8.83 -3.44 -20.70
N LEU A 61 -9.63 -2.67 -19.94
CA LEU A 61 -10.64 -1.78 -20.53
C LEU A 61 -10.01 -0.64 -21.35
N SER A 62 -8.91 -0.06 -20.87
CA SER A 62 -8.14 0.97 -21.58
C SER A 62 -7.64 0.46 -22.92
N GLU A 63 -7.08 -0.75 -22.96
CA GLU A 63 -6.58 -1.37 -24.20
C GLU A 63 -7.72 -1.64 -25.20
N ARG A 64 -8.88 -2.11 -24.72
CA ARG A 64 -10.05 -2.38 -25.56
C ARG A 64 -10.67 -1.13 -26.16
N LEU A 65 -10.84 -0.08 -25.34
CA LEU A 65 -11.47 1.17 -25.75
C LEU A 65 -10.50 2.15 -26.41
N LYS A 66 -9.18 1.88 -26.33
CA LYS A 66 -8.11 2.77 -26.80
C LYS A 66 -8.18 4.17 -26.19
N ILE A 67 -8.50 4.21 -24.88
CA ILE A 67 -8.52 5.45 -24.09
C ILE A 67 -7.48 5.36 -22.97
N PRO A 68 -6.97 6.49 -22.47
CA PRO A 68 -6.07 6.49 -21.32
C PRO A 68 -6.71 5.88 -20.06
N VAL A 69 -5.93 5.18 -19.23
CA VAL A 69 -6.40 4.53 -17.99
C VAL A 69 -6.98 5.54 -17.01
N GLU A 70 -6.45 6.76 -16.98
CA GLU A 70 -6.92 7.88 -16.17
C GLU A 70 -8.35 8.33 -16.51
N ASN A 71 -8.87 7.98 -17.69
CA ASN A 71 -10.26 8.23 -18.08
C ASN A 71 -11.21 7.13 -17.61
N ILE A 72 -10.72 6.13 -16.87
CA ILE A 72 -11.48 4.99 -16.37
C ILE A 72 -11.54 5.06 -14.85
N GLN A 73 -12.76 5.20 -14.34
CA GLN A 73 -13.02 5.35 -12.92
C GLN A 73 -13.55 4.03 -12.34
N LEU A 74 -13.05 3.65 -11.15
CA LEU A 74 -13.70 2.60 -10.38
C LEU A 74 -15.00 3.17 -9.81
N PHE A 75 -16.13 2.57 -10.18
CA PHE A 75 -17.44 2.93 -9.64
C PHE A 75 -17.82 2.05 -8.45
N LYS A 76 -17.55 0.74 -8.53
CA LYS A 76 -17.85 -0.21 -7.44
C LYS A 76 -16.91 -1.41 -7.49
N GLU A 77 -16.52 -1.91 -6.33
CA GLU A 77 -15.89 -3.22 -6.16
C GLU A 77 -16.64 -3.96 -5.04
N GLU A 78 -16.95 -5.24 -5.27
CA GLU A 78 -17.67 -6.08 -4.31
C GLU A 78 -17.09 -7.49 -4.31
N ALA A 79 -16.84 -8.06 -3.13
CA ALA A 79 -16.41 -9.45 -3.01
C ALA A 79 -17.57 -10.40 -3.37
N VAL A 80 -17.30 -11.37 -4.23
CA VAL A 80 -18.29 -12.33 -4.74
C VAL A 80 -17.69 -13.73 -4.78
N GLU A 81 -18.52 -14.75 -4.55
CA GLU A 81 -18.19 -16.15 -4.76
C GLU A 81 -18.81 -16.65 -6.07
N TRP A 82 -17.97 -17.00 -7.05
CA TRP A 82 -18.41 -17.51 -8.35
C TRP A 82 -18.69 -19.01 -8.28
N PRO A 83 -19.71 -19.52 -8.99
CA PRO A 83 -20.07 -20.95 -8.94
C PRO A 83 -19.02 -21.88 -9.58
N ASP A 84 -18.19 -21.34 -10.48
CA ASP A 84 -17.15 -22.07 -11.18
C ASP A 84 -15.96 -21.17 -11.58
N THR A 85 -14.92 -21.78 -12.14
CA THR A 85 -13.72 -21.07 -12.59
C THR A 85 -13.91 -20.26 -13.89
N SER A 86 -15.11 -20.22 -14.48
CA SER A 86 -15.41 -19.33 -15.62
C SER A 86 -15.62 -17.88 -15.18
N LEU A 87 -15.90 -17.65 -13.89
CA LEU A 87 -16.24 -16.34 -13.34
C LEU A 87 -17.43 -15.70 -14.06
N GLY A 88 -18.37 -16.50 -14.57
CA GLY A 88 -19.54 -16.02 -15.31
C GLY A 88 -19.29 -15.61 -16.76
N TYR A 89 -18.06 -15.76 -17.27
CA TYR A 89 -17.70 -15.51 -18.68
C TYR A 89 -17.13 -16.77 -19.35
N PRO A 90 -17.94 -17.81 -19.58
CA PRO A 90 -17.47 -19.04 -20.21
C PRO A 90 -17.17 -18.83 -21.70
N GLU A 91 -16.00 -19.30 -22.13
CA GLU A 91 -15.61 -19.36 -23.52
C GLU A 91 -16.20 -20.61 -24.21
N LYS A 92 -16.60 -20.46 -25.47
CA LYS A 92 -17.20 -21.55 -26.24
C LYS A 92 -16.20 -22.68 -26.43
N GLY A 93 -16.59 -23.89 -26.06
CA GLY A 93 -15.78 -25.10 -26.23
C GLY A 93 -14.80 -25.36 -25.09
N MET A 94 -14.75 -24.50 -24.07
CA MET A 94 -13.95 -24.71 -22.87
C MET A 94 -14.76 -25.40 -21.77
N MET A 95 -14.07 -26.17 -20.93
CA MET A 95 -14.63 -26.74 -19.70
C MET A 95 -14.04 -26.03 -18.49
N TYR A 96 -14.90 -25.73 -17.51
CA TYR A 96 -14.55 -25.02 -16.29
C TYR A 96 -14.80 -25.92 -15.07
N ALA A 97 -13.93 -25.81 -14.06
CA ALA A 97 -14.08 -26.58 -12.84
C ALA A 97 -15.23 -26.02 -12.00
N GLN A 98 -16.12 -26.91 -11.55
CA GLN A 98 -17.28 -26.57 -10.72
C GLN A 98 -16.86 -26.41 -9.25
N VAL A 99 -16.13 -25.34 -8.98
CA VAL A 99 -15.59 -25.00 -7.67
C VAL A 99 -15.95 -23.56 -7.35
N ILE A 100 -16.46 -23.35 -6.13
CA ILE A 100 -16.73 -22.01 -5.61
C ILE A 100 -15.43 -21.22 -5.61
N THR A 101 -15.37 -20.18 -6.43
CA THR A 101 -14.17 -19.38 -6.67
C THR A 101 -14.38 -17.98 -6.12
N PRO A 102 -13.74 -17.61 -5.00
CA PRO A 102 -13.86 -16.26 -4.46
C PRO A 102 -13.15 -15.23 -5.35
N GLY A 103 -13.64 -14.00 -5.35
CA GLY A 103 -13.03 -12.88 -6.04
C GLY A 103 -13.86 -11.61 -5.97
N PHE A 104 -13.85 -10.80 -7.03
CA PHE A 104 -14.54 -9.51 -7.05
C PHE A 104 -15.38 -9.30 -8.30
N LYS A 105 -16.54 -8.65 -8.12
CA LYS A 105 -17.29 -7.94 -9.16
C LYS A 105 -16.86 -6.47 -9.16
N ILE A 106 -16.40 -5.99 -10.30
CA ILE A 106 -15.81 -4.67 -10.48
C ILE A 106 -16.62 -3.91 -11.52
N ILE A 107 -17.13 -2.74 -11.16
CA ILE A 107 -17.83 -1.84 -12.07
C ILE A 107 -16.92 -0.65 -12.38
N LEU A 108 -16.55 -0.52 -13.65
CA LEU A 108 -15.76 0.60 -14.16
C LEU A 108 -16.63 1.55 -14.98
N LYS A 109 -16.36 2.84 -14.91
CA LYS A 109 -16.98 3.86 -15.75
C LYS A 109 -15.96 4.45 -16.71
N ALA A 110 -16.33 4.57 -17.98
CA ALA A 110 -15.57 5.28 -19.01
C ALA A 110 -16.53 6.16 -19.83
N GLY A 111 -16.50 7.47 -19.57
CA GLY A 111 -17.52 8.39 -20.06
C GLY A 111 -18.91 8.05 -19.49
N ASP A 112 -19.91 7.96 -20.36
CA ASP A 112 -21.30 7.66 -19.99
C ASP A 112 -21.63 6.17 -19.89
N LYS A 113 -20.63 5.31 -20.13
CA LYS A 113 -20.79 3.84 -20.14
C LYS A 113 -20.21 3.20 -18.89
N SER A 114 -20.85 2.13 -18.44
CA SER A 114 -20.40 1.30 -17.33
C SER A 114 -20.05 -0.11 -17.82
N TYR A 115 -19.03 -0.70 -17.21
CA TYR A 115 -18.50 -2.01 -17.59
C TYR A 115 -18.33 -2.87 -16.35
N GLU A 116 -18.92 -4.06 -16.36
CA GLU A 116 -18.78 -5.08 -15.33
C GLU A 116 -17.65 -6.06 -15.69
N TYR A 117 -16.78 -6.29 -14.71
CA TYR A 117 -15.72 -7.28 -14.74
C TYR A 117 -15.85 -8.23 -13.55
N HIS A 118 -15.48 -9.48 -13.75
CA HIS A 118 -15.38 -10.50 -12.70
C HIS A 118 -13.93 -10.94 -12.51
N SER A 119 -13.55 -11.38 -11.31
CA SER A 119 -12.16 -11.77 -11.02
C SER A 119 -12.06 -12.93 -10.01
N ASP A 120 -10.89 -13.57 -9.95
CA ASP A 120 -10.50 -14.63 -8.99
C ASP A 120 -9.25 -14.26 -8.15
N TYR A 121 -9.10 -12.96 -7.84
CA TYR A 121 -7.89 -12.33 -7.25
C TYR A 121 -6.65 -12.28 -8.13
N LYS A 122 -6.57 -13.05 -9.21
CA LYS A 122 -5.37 -13.12 -10.07
C LYS A 122 -5.60 -12.56 -11.47
N ARG A 123 -6.79 -12.76 -12.02
CA ARG A 123 -7.17 -12.27 -13.35
C ARG A 123 -8.54 -11.63 -13.34
N VAL A 124 -8.88 -11.00 -14.46
CA VAL A 124 -10.20 -10.43 -14.73
C VAL A 124 -10.82 -11.12 -15.94
N ALA A 125 -12.15 -11.17 -15.98
CA ALA A 125 -12.97 -11.70 -17.06
C ALA A 125 -14.11 -10.71 -17.39
N GLY A 126 -14.51 -10.66 -18.65
CA GLY A 126 -15.37 -9.60 -19.22
C GLY A 126 -14.60 -8.71 -20.22
N PRO A 127 -14.98 -7.43 -20.39
CA PRO A 127 -16.11 -6.74 -19.74
C PRO A 127 -17.47 -7.11 -20.34
N GLY A 128 -18.54 -6.97 -19.55
CA GLY A 128 -19.89 -6.73 -20.05
C GLY A 128 -20.25 -5.25 -19.93
N GLU A 129 -20.74 -4.61 -20.99
CA GLU A 129 -21.32 -3.26 -20.89
C GLU A 129 -22.69 -3.36 -20.18
N ILE A 130 -22.92 -2.52 -19.16
CA ILE A 130 -24.14 -2.49 -18.34
C ILE A 130 -24.79 -1.11 -18.30
#